data_AF-A0A2C6AGM2-F1
#
_entry.id   AF-A0A2C6AGM2-F1
#
_cell.length_a   1.000
_cell.length_b   1.000
_cell.length_c   1.000
_cell.angle_alpha   90.00
_cell.angle_beta   90.00
_cell.angle_gamma   90.00
#
_symmetry.space_group_name_H-M   'P 1'
#
loop_
_entity.id
_entity.type
_entity.pdbx_description
1 polymer ?
#
loop_
_entity_poly.entity_id
_entity_poly.type
_entity_poly.pdbx_seq_one_letter_code
_entity_poly.pdbx_strand_id
1 'polypeptide(L)'
;MMEWAVKQGLLEDDNLRQQAARGHYGFLISRCYPNAEYELLQAIANYFIWFFLCDDLFIDRVESVTSETLRNLTSVIDVLDFDSARPEPVYGELAWLDICRRFRRLLDAEHFERFAQGMRLWASSAGLQILHHLRAESIGMREYRTIRRHTGGMDPCTSLQDVANHGPIDASEFHDYDIQKLRHYANNVVCWSNDVHSLIVEAYQPGQFRNMVTIRAAEGFTLQESMDYVAACVEAEIARFVELSNAILPHANTRVAGMIAGLQDSMRGYQDWVEQDTLRYAPEFIMNDADDRGRIVLPSRTREIVGESKS
;
A
#
# COMPACT_ATOMS: atom_id res chain seq x y z
N MET A 1 11.49 -1.64 -13.11
CA MET A 1 10.33 -0.90 -12.54
C MET A 1 10.33 0.59 -12.90
N MET A 2 11.41 1.38 -12.66
CA MET A 2 11.41 2.82 -12.93
C MET A 2 11.18 3.15 -14.40
N GLU A 3 11.85 2.46 -15.32
CA GLU A 3 11.64 2.61 -16.76
C GLU A 3 10.19 2.31 -17.17
N TRP A 4 9.58 1.29 -16.57
CA TRP A 4 8.18 0.97 -16.79
C TRP A 4 7.27 2.11 -16.29
N ALA A 5 7.51 2.65 -15.09
CA ALA A 5 6.72 3.75 -14.54
C ALA A 5 6.80 5.02 -15.40
N VAL A 6 7.99 5.34 -15.94
CA VAL A 6 8.17 6.43 -16.92
C VAL A 6 7.36 6.16 -18.18
N LYS A 7 7.45 4.95 -18.74
CA LYS A 7 6.69 4.57 -19.95
C LYS A 7 5.18 4.64 -19.76
N GLN A 8 4.70 4.40 -18.53
CA GLN A 8 3.28 4.49 -18.16
C GLN A 8 2.82 5.91 -17.82
N GLY A 9 3.69 6.93 -17.93
CA GLY A 9 3.35 8.31 -17.60
C GLY A 9 3.18 8.58 -16.10
N LEU A 10 3.70 7.70 -15.23
CA LEU A 10 3.59 7.87 -13.77
C LEU A 10 4.64 8.84 -13.20
N LEU A 11 5.71 9.15 -13.93
CA LEU A 11 6.86 9.91 -13.44
C LEU A 11 7.21 11.06 -14.39
N GLU A 12 6.19 11.81 -14.81
CA GLU A 12 6.35 12.99 -15.68
C GLU A 12 6.91 14.20 -14.92
N ASP A 13 6.63 14.31 -13.63
CA ASP A 13 7.22 15.32 -12.75
C ASP A 13 8.60 14.88 -12.22
N ASP A 14 9.58 15.78 -12.31
CA ASP A 14 10.96 15.49 -11.91
C ASP A 14 11.10 15.28 -10.39
N ASN A 15 10.30 15.99 -9.57
CA ASN A 15 10.33 15.78 -8.11
C ASN A 15 9.76 14.41 -7.75
N LEU A 16 8.62 14.04 -8.34
CA LEU A 16 8.00 12.72 -8.16
C LEU A 16 8.94 11.60 -8.61
N ARG A 17 9.68 11.81 -9.71
CA ARG A 17 10.71 10.87 -10.18
C ARG A 17 11.84 10.71 -9.17
N GLN A 18 12.35 11.82 -8.63
CA GLN A 18 13.43 11.77 -7.63
C GLN A 18 12.96 11.15 -6.31
N GLN A 19 11.74 11.45 -5.87
CA GLN A 19 11.11 10.87 -4.69
C GLN A 19 10.93 9.35 -4.85
N ALA A 20 10.39 8.91 -5.99
CA ALA A 20 10.25 7.48 -6.29
C ALA A 20 11.61 6.77 -6.34
N ALA A 21 12.66 7.43 -6.85
CA ALA A 21 14.02 6.90 -6.84
C ALA A 21 14.59 6.73 -5.42
N ARG A 22 14.39 7.73 -4.54
CA ARG A 22 14.77 7.69 -3.11
C ARG A 22 14.04 6.59 -2.32
N GLY A 23 12.85 6.20 -2.78
CA GLY A 23 12.11 5.10 -2.18
C GLY A 23 12.81 3.75 -2.31
N HIS A 24 13.73 3.57 -3.28
CA HIS A 24 14.50 2.34 -3.45
C HIS A 24 13.62 1.06 -3.43
N TYR A 25 12.38 1.16 -3.93
CA TYR A 25 11.34 0.14 -3.74
C TYR A 25 11.74 -1.23 -4.29
N GLY A 26 12.61 -1.28 -5.31
CA GLY A 26 13.14 -2.54 -5.84
C GLY A 26 13.78 -3.41 -4.76
N PHE A 27 14.49 -2.81 -3.79
CA PHE A 27 15.06 -3.53 -2.66
C PHE A 27 13.98 -4.10 -1.75
N LEU A 28 12.97 -3.29 -1.37
CA LEU A 28 11.81 -3.76 -0.59
C LEU A 28 11.18 -5.00 -1.22
N ILE A 29 10.89 -4.93 -2.53
CA ILE A 29 10.23 -6.00 -3.26
C ILE A 29 11.11 -7.26 -3.28
N SER A 30 12.41 -7.12 -3.56
CA SER A 30 13.33 -8.26 -3.61
C SER A 30 13.52 -8.94 -2.25
N ARG A 31 13.40 -8.19 -1.14
CA ARG A 31 13.48 -8.75 0.21
C ARG A 31 12.18 -9.40 0.67
N CYS A 32 11.03 -8.87 0.25
CA CYS A 32 9.71 -9.44 0.58
C CYS A 32 9.33 -10.65 -0.27
N TYR A 33 9.96 -10.82 -1.44
CA TYR A 33 9.69 -11.90 -2.40
C TYR A 33 10.99 -12.50 -2.93
N PRO A 34 11.88 -13.02 -2.05
CA PRO A 34 13.24 -13.41 -2.42
C PRO A 34 13.30 -14.61 -3.38
N ASN A 35 12.24 -15.43 -3.41
CA ASN A 35 12.15 -16.64 -4.22
C ASN A 35 11.26 -16.48 -5.46
N ALA A 36 10.73 -15.29 -5.72
CA ALA A 36 9.79 -15.10 -6.81
C ALA A 36 10.49 -15.21 -8.17
N GLU A 37 9.84 -15.91 -9.09
CA GLU A 37 10.27 -15.93 -10.49
C GLU A 37 10.31 -14.51 -11.06
N TYR A 38 11.31 -14.25 -11.91
CA TYR A 38 11.63 -12.90 -12.37
C TYR A 38 10.43 -12.15 -12.97
N GLU A 39 9.59 -12.83 -13.77
CA GLU A 39 8.44 -12.20 -14.40
C GLU A 39 7.37 -11.76 -13.41
N LEU A 40 7.13 -12.57 -12.37
CA LEU A 40 6.21 -12.27 -11.28
C LEU A 40 6.78 -11.16 -10.39
N LEU A 41 8.07 -11.25 -10.02
CA LEU A 41 8.76 -10.21 -9.25
C LEU A 41 8.71 -8.86 -9.98
N GLN A 42 8.88 -8.84 -11.30
CA GLN A 42 8.77 -7.61 -12.09
C GLN A 42 7.34 -7.06 -12.14
N ALA A 43 6.31 -7.93 -12.17
CA ALA A 43 4.91 -7.50 -12.09
C ALA A 43 4.58 -6.92 -10.71
N ILE A 44 5.02 -7.57 -9.63
CA ILE A 44 4.94 -7.07 -8.25
C ILE A 44 5.67 -5.72 -8.14
N ALA A 45 6.84 -5.58 -8.75
CA ALA A 45 7.57 -4.33 -8.71
C ALA A 45 6.84 -3.17 -9.40
N ASN A 46 6.18 -3.44 -10.53
CA ASN A 46 5.36 -2.45 -11.21
C ASN A 46 4.14 -2.06 -10.36
N TYR A 47 3.52 -3.05 -9.70
CA TYR A 47 2.45 -2.82 -8.75
C TYR A 47 2.89 -1.93 -7.57
N PHE A 48 4.03 -2.22 -6.93
CA PHE A 48 4.51 -1.46 -5.76
C PHE A 48 4.73 0.02 -6.08
N ILE A 49 5.42 0.36 -7.18
CA ILE A 49 5.60 1.77 -7.54
C ILE A 49 4.28 2.45 -7.87
N TRP A 50 3.37 1.76 -8.57
CA TRP A 50 2.04 2.29 -8.82
C TRP A 50 1.27 2.53 -7.52
N PHE A 51 1.32 1.58 -6.58
CA PHE A 51 0.65 1.64 -5.29
C PHE A 51 1.17 2.82 -4.45
N PHE A 52 2.49 2.94 -4.28
CA PHE A 52 3.09 4.05 -3.52
C PHE A 52 2.71 5.41 -4.11
N LEU A 53 2.76 5.56 -5.45
CA LEU A 53 2.38 6.80 -6.10
C LEU A 53 0.90 7.12 -5.94
N CYS A 54 0.01 6.14 -6.07
CA CYS A 54 -1.42 6.36 -5.90
C CYS A 54 -1.79 6.65 -4.44
N ASP A 55 -1.17 5.97 -3.49
CA ASP A 55 -1.37 6.22 -2.06
C ASP A 55 -0.89 7.64 -1.69
N ASP A 56 0.33 8.01 -2.08
CA ASP A 56 0.90 9.35 -1.86
C ASP A 56 -0.01 10.44 -2.48
N LEU A 57 -0.42 10.29 -3.75
CA LEU A 57 -1.12 11.34 -4.50
C LEU A 57 -2.62 11.45 -4.19
N PHE A 58 -3.26 10.43 -3.63
CA PHE A 58 -4.71 10.41 -3.48
C PHE A 58 -5.21 10.17 -2.06
N ILE A 59 -4.41 9.55 -1.19
CA ILE A 59 -4.86 9.04 0.11
C ILE A 59 -4.05 9.66 1.26
N ASP A 60 -2.72 9.62 1.17
CA ASP A 60 -1.81 9.95 2.27
C ASP A 60 -1.47 11.45 2.30
N ARG A 61 -1.01 12.04 1.19
CA ARG A 61 -0.39 13.38 1.17
C ARG A 61 -1.28 14.46 0.56
N VAL A 62 -2.59 14.29 0.70
CA VAL A 62 -3.60 15.22 0.20
C VAL A 62 -4.50 15.73 1.33
N GLU A 63 -4.58 17.07 1.43
CA GLU A 63 -5.33 17.79 2.48
C GLU A 63 -6.79 18.08 2.10
N SER A 64 -7.26 17.67 0.92
CA SER A 64 -8.68 17.82 0.61
C SER A 64 -9.15 16.76 -0.35
N VAL A 65 -10.39 16.30 -0.13
CA VAL A 65 -11.09 15.44 -1.08
C VAL A 65 -11.27 16.22 -2.37
N THR A 66 -10.63 15.76 -3.44
CA THR A 66 -10.75 16.39 -4.75
C THR A 66 -11.93 15.78 -5.52
N SER A 67 -12.38 16.45 -6.59
CA SER A 67 -13.37 15.86 -7.50
C SER A 67 -12.88 14.57 -8.16
N GLU A 68 -11.56 14.33 -8.19
CA GLU A 68 -10.95 13.14 -8.77
C GLU A 68 -10.77 12.00 -7.77
N THR A 69 -10.77 12.26 -6.46
CA THR A 69 -10.53 11.22 -5.44
C THR A 69 -11.49 10.03 -5.60
N LEU A 70 -12.79 10.29 -5.77
CA LEU A 70 -13.78 9.23 -6.02
C LEU A 70 -13.54 8.54 -7.37
N ARG A 71 -13.16 9.30 -8.40
CA ARG A 71 -12.84 8.75 -9.73
C ARG A 71 -11.63 7.80 -9.65
N ASN A 72 -10.57 8.17 -8.95
CA ASN A 72 -9.37 7.34 -8.77
C ASN A 72 -9.68 6.04 -8.03
N LEU A 73 -10.38 6.11 -6.89
CA LEU A 73 -10.74 4.91 -6.12
C LEU A 73 -11.64 3.95 -6.92
N THR A 74 -12.64 4.50 -7.61
CA THR A 74 -13.55 3.67 -8.41
C THR A 74 -12.86 3.09 -9.64
N SER A 75 -11.90 3.77 -10.27
CA SER A 75 -11.16 3.20 -11.41
C SER A 75 -10.32 1.98 -11.01
N VAL A 76 -9.83 1.94 -9.77
CA VAL A 76 -9.10 0.77 -9.26
C VAL A 76 -10.00 -0.46 -9.24
N ILE A 77 -11.25 -0.29 -8.79
CA ILE A 77 -12.26 -1.36 -8.74
C ILE A 77 -12.73 -1.72 -10.16
N ASP A 78 -13.06 -0.73 -10.99
CA ASP A 78 -13.54 -0.95 -12.36
C ASP A 78 -12.53 -1.75 -13.20
N VAL A 79 -11.24 -1.47 -13.09
CA VAL A 79 -10.19 -2.22 -13.81
C VAL A 79 -10.09 -3.68 -13.34
N LEU A 80 -10.30 -3.94 -12.04
CA LEU A 80 -10.33 -5.30 -11.49
C LEU A 80 -11.55 -6.07 -11.99
N ASP A 81 -12.70 -5.42 -12.07
CA ASP A 81 -13.97 -6.08 -12.37
C ASP A 81 -14.23 -6.21 -13.89
N PHE A 82 -13.77 -5.24 -14.69
CA PHE A 82 -14.12 -5.14 -16.12
C PHE A 82 -12.94 -5.28 -17.09
N ASP A 83 -11.70 -5.35 -16.61
CA ASP A 83 -10.48 -5.37 -17.45
C ASP A 83 -10.44 -4.22 -18.48
N SER A 84 -10.93 -3.05 -18.08
CA SER A 84 -11.02 -1.88 -18.94
C SER A 84 -10.73 -0.61 -18.18
N ALA A 85 -10.10 0.35 -18.86
CA ALA A 85 -9.99 1.73 -18.39
C ALA A 85 -11.11 2.58 -18.98
N ARG A 86 -11.35 3.73 -18.36
CA ARG A 86 -12.32 4.73 -18.79
C ARG A 86 -11.92 5.38 -20.12
N PRO A 87 -12.90 5.95 -20.86
CA PRO A 87 -12.60 6.74 -22.06
C PRO A 87 -11.69 7.95 -21.80
N GLU A 88 -11.83 8.58 -20.63
CA GLU A 88 -10.92 9.61 -20.11
C GLU A 88 -10.23 9.04 -18.86
N PRO A 89 -9.09 8.33 -19.02
CA PRO A 89 -8.41 7.69 -17.90
C PRO A 89 -7.95 8.72 -16.88
N VAL A 90 -8.09 8.36 -15.60
CA VAL A 90 -7.45 9.12 -14.52
C VAL A 90 -5.99 8.73 -14.36
N TYR A 91 -5.24 9.51 -13.57
CA TYR A 91 -3.82 9.24 -13.34
C TYR A 91 -3.61 7.80 -12.82
N GLY A 92 -2.68 7.09 -13.45
CA GLY A 92 -2.33 5.72 -13.09
C GLY A 92 -3.32 4.64 -13.52
N GLU A 93 -4.48 4.97 -14.07
CA GLU A 93 -5.50 3.96 -14.45
C GLU A 93 -5.01 3.02 -15.56
N LEU A 94 -4.33 3.54 -16.58
CA LEU A 94 -3.76 2.72 -17.65
C LEU A 94 -2.62 1.82 -17.16
N ALA A 95 -1.80 2.34 -16.23
CA ALA A 95 -0.74 1.57 -15.59
C ALA A 95 -1.32 0.43 -14.74
N TRP A 96 -2.42 0.71 -14.02
CA TRP A 96 -3.15 -0.28 -13.25
C TRP A 96 -3.72 -1.39 -14.14
N LEU A 97 -4.32 -1.02 -15.27
CA LEU A 97 -4.82 -1.98 -16.25
C LEU A 97 -3.70 -2.88 -16.79
N ASP A 98 -2.53 -2.32 -17.10
CA ASP A 98 -1.35 -3.10 -17.52
C ASP A 98 -0.91 -4.09 -16.44
N ILE A 99 -0.86 -3.65 -15.17
CA ILE A 99 -0.54 -4.52 -14.01
C ILE A 99 -1.56 -5.66 -13.90
N CYS A 100 -2.86 -5.35 -13.87
CA CYS A 100 -3.90 -6.38 -13.74
C CYS A 100 -3.84 -7.40 -14.87
N ARG A 101 -3.67 -6.96 -16.12
CA ARG A 101 -3.49 -7.86 -17.28
C ARG A 101 -2.23 -8.70 -17.20
N ARG A 102 -1.16 -8.18 -16.58
CA ARG A 102 0.06 -8.96 -16.35
C ARG A 102 -0.17 -10.01 -15.26
N PHE A 103 -0.80 -9.66 -14.14
CA PHE A 103 -1.15 -10.63 -13.12
C PHE A 103 -2.11 -11.71 -13.62
N ARG A 104 -3.16 -11.37 -14.38
CA ARG A 104 -4.06 -12.37 -15.01
C ARG A 104 -3.35 -13.36 -15.96
N ARG A 105 -2.19 -12.99 -16.49
CA ARG A 105 -1.36 -13.88 -17.33
C ARG A 105 -0.44 -14.78 -16.52
N LEU A 106 0.02 -14.29 -15.36
CA LEU A 106 1.02 -14.96 -14.52
C LEU A 106 0.39 -15.82 -13.41
N LEU A 107 -0.83 -15.48 -13.00
CA LEU A 107 -1.58 -16.12 -11.93
C LEU A 107 -2.76 -16.89 -12.51
N ASP A 108 -3.20 -17.93 -11.82
CA ASP A 108 -4.52 -18.48 -12.08
C ASP A 108 -5.62 -17.54 -11.59
N ALA A 109 -6.87 -17.87 -11.92
CA ALA A 109 -8.02 -17.05 -11.58
C ALA A 109 -8.23 -16.87 -10.07
N GLU A 110 -7.87 -17.88 -9.28
CA GLU A 110 -8.09 -17.90 -7.85
C GLU A 110 -7.07 -16.99 -7.14
N HIS A 111 -5.80 -17.08 -7.49
CA HIS A 111 -4.74 -16.23 -6.92
C HIS A 111 -4.89 -14.77 -7.37
N PHE A 112 -5.29 -14.54 -8.62
CA PHE A 112 -5.62 -13.19 -9.07
C PHE A 112 -6.79 -12.61 -8.26
N GLU A 113 -7.83 -13.40 -7.97
CA GLU A 113 -8.98 -12.92 -7.22
C GLU A 113 -8.63 -12.63 -5.74
N ARG A 114 -7.75 -13.42 -5.10
CA ARG A 114 -7.23 -13.09 -3.76
C ARG A 114 -6.56 -11.71 -3.73
N PHE A 115 -5.71 -11.45 -4.72
CA PHE A 115 -5.05 -10.15 -4.89
C PHE A 115 -6.05 -9.02 -5.17
N ALA A 116 -6.98 -9.24 -6.10
CA ALA A 116 -8.02 -8.29 -6.46
C ALA A 116 -8.89 -7.93 -5.25
N GLN A 117 -9.27 -8.92 -4.43
CA GLN A 117 -10.03 -8.69 -3.21
C GLN A 117 -9.27 -7.83 -2.20
N GLY A 118 -7.96 -8.03 -2.05
CA GLY A 118 -7.11 -7.16 -1.24
C GLY A 118 -7.15 -5.70 -1.72
N MET A 119 -7.09 -5.49 -3.03
CA MET A 119 -7.18 -4.14 -3.62
C MET A 119 -8.57 -3.51 -3.50
N ARG A 120 -9.65 -4.29 -3.61
CA ARG A 120 -11.02 -3.79 -3.36
C ARG A 120 -11.18 -3.34 -1.90
N LEU A 121 -10.62 -4.09 -0.95
CA LEU A 121 -10.59 -3.71 0.46
C LEU A 121 -9.77 -2.44 0.69
N TRP A 122 -8.57 -2.35 0.10
CA TRP A 122 -7.75 -1.14 0.15
C TRP A 122 -8.53 0.09 -0.35
N ALA A 123 -9.10 0.03 -1.57
CA ALA A 123 -9.82 1.16 -2.16
C ALA A 123 -11.04 1.59 -1.31
N SER A 124 -11.78 0.62 -0.77
CA SER A 124 -12.94 0.87 0.08
C SER A 124 -12.55 1.49 1.43
N SER A 125 -11.51 0.95 2.08
CA SER A 125 -11.00 1.47 3.36
C SER A 125 -10.29 2.82 3.21
N ALA A 126 -9.64 3.07 2.08
CA ALA A 126 -9.11 4.38 1.73
C ALA A 126 -10.26 5.40 1.60
N GLY A 127 -11.41 5.01 1.06
CA GLY A 127 -12.63 5.82 1.09
C GLY A 127 -13.09 6.15 2.51
N LEU A 128 -13.05 5.21 3.46
CA LEU A 128 -13.36 5.47 4.87
C LEU A 128 -12.36 6.45 5.52
N GLN A 129 -11.07 6.30 5.20
CA GLN A 129 -10.01 7.21 5.64
C GLN A 129 -10.24 8.64 5.14
N ILE A 130 -10.61 8.77 3.87
CA ILE A 130 -10.95 10.03 3.23
C ILE A 130 -12.22 10.65 3.83
N LEU A 131 -13.25 9.86 4.13
CA LEU A 131 -14.45 10.39 4.80
C LEU A 131 -14.14 10.93 6.20
N HIS A 132 -13.22 10.29 6.92
CA HIS A 132 -12.75 10.80 8.20
C HIS A 132 -12.01 12.15 8.05
N HIS A 133 -11.32 12.38 6.91
CA HIS A 133 -10.68 13.67 6.61
C HIS A 133 -11.60 14.88 6.70
N LEU A 134 -12.90 14.68 6.46
CA LEU A 134 -13.89 15.74 6.48
C LEU A 134 -14.23 16.22 7.91
N ARG A 135 -13.64 15.60 8.94
CA ARG A 135 -13.85 15.93 10.35
C ARG A 135 -12.59 16.57 10.94
N ALA A 136 -12.79 17.49 11.88
CA ALA A 136 -11.71 18.17 12.59
C ALA A 136 -11.13 17.34 13.76
N GLU A 137 -11.87 16.33 14.23
CA GLU A 137 -11.47 15.48 15.35
C GLU A 137 -10.60 14.30 14.89
N SER A 138 -9.66 13.88 15.73
CA SER A 138 -8.85 12.68 15.50
C SER A 138 -9.71 11.42 15.47
N ILE A 139 -9.31 10.43 14.67
CA ILE A 139 -9.94 9.10 14.65
C ILE A 139 -9.62 8.35 15.95
N GLY A 140 -10.59 7.62 16.47
CA GLY A 140 -10.36 6.72 17.61
C GLY A 140 -9.43 5.57 17.25
N MET A 141 -8.65 5.09 18.22
CA MET A 141 -7.70 3.98 18.04
C MET A 141 -8.34 2.71 17.45
N ARG A 142 -9.59 2.41 17.84
CA ARG A 142 -10.31 1.22 17.37
C ARG A 142 -10.67 1.32 15.88
N GLU A 143 -11.22 2.46 15.47
CA GLU A 143 -11.58 2.74 14.09
C GLU A 143 -10.32 2.77 13.22
N TYR A 144 -9.27 3.43 13.70
CA TYR A 144 -7.98 3.48 13.01
C TYR A 144 -7.41 2.10 12.74
N ARG A 145 -7.33 1.21 13.74
CA ARG A 145 -6.85 -0.16 13.55
C ARG A 145 -7.66 -0.95 12.52
N THR A 146 -8.96 -0.66 12.38
CA THR A 146 -9.82 -1.30 11.39
C THR A 146 -9.52 -0.81 9.98
N ILE A 147 -9.35 0.50 9.81
CA ILE A 147 -9.00 1.10 8.52
C ILE A 147 -7.58 0.70 8.10
N ARG A 148 -6.61 0.84 9.03
CA ARG A 148 -5.18 0.60 8.80
C ARG A 148 -4.87 -0.83 8.36
N ARG A 149 -5.68 -1.80 8.80
CA ARG A 149 -5.60 -3.20 8.36
C ARG A 149 -5.62 -3.33 6.84
N HIS A 150 -6.35 -2.45 6.15
CA HIS A 150 -6.52 -2.55 4.70
C HIS A 150 -5.79 -1.41 3.96
N THR A 151 -5.67 -0.22 4.56
CA THR A 151 -5.03 0.92 3.88
C THR A 151 -3.52 0.78 3.73
N GLY A 152 -2.86 -0.04 4.56
CA GLY A 152 -1.43 -0.34 4.39
C GLY A 152 -1.07 -1.22 3.19
N GLY A 153 -2.04 -1.71 2.41
CA GLY A 153 -1.78 -2.47 1.18
C GLY A 153 -1.21 -3.87 1.38
N MET A 154 -1.15 -4.37 2.61
CA MET A 154 -0.56 -5.69 2.92
C MET A 154 -1.44 -6.86 2.50
N ASP A 155 -2.76 -6.70 2.45
CA ASP A 155 -3.67 -7.78 2.02
C ASP A 155 -3.39 -8.27 0.59
N PRO A 156 -3.32 -7.42 -0.45
CA PRO A 156 -2.93 -7.86 -1.79
C PRO A 156 -1.50 -8.40 -1.82
N CYS A 157 -0.55 -7.81 -1.10
CA CYS A 157 0.84 -8.30 -1.07
C CYS A 157 0.96 -9.71 -0.49
N THR A 158 0.33 -9.96 0.67
CA THR A 158 0.36 -11.27 1.34
C THR A 158 -0.42 -12.34 0.58
N SER A 159 -1.37 -11.96 -0.28
CA SER A 159 -2.09 -12.92 -1.12
C SER A 159 -1.25 -13.54 -2.24
N LEU A 160 -0.09 -12.93 -2.54
CA LEU A 160 0.85 -13.41 -3.55
C LEU A 160 2.01 -14.22 -2.95
N GLN A 161 2.04 -14.42 -1.63
CA GLN A 161 3.21 -14.99 -0.96
C GLN A 161 3.43 -16.47 -1.24
N ASP A 162 2.37 -17.25 -1.44
CA ASP A 162 2.48 -18.65 -1.80
C ASP A 162 3.03 -18.83 -3.22
N VAL A 163 2.45 -18.14 -4.21
CA VAL A 163 2.87 -18.17 -5.62
C VAL A 163 4.27 -17.60 -5.84
N ALA A 164 4.70 -16.67 -4.99
CA ALA A 164 6.03 -16.06 -5.04
C ALA A 164 7.11 -16.84 -4.28
N ASN A 165 6.76 -17.94 -3.59
CA ASN A 165 7.70 -18.77 -2.85
C ASN A 165 7.64 -20.24 -3.27
N HIS A 166 7.16 -21.12 -2.39
CA HIS A 166 7.22 -22.58 -2.58
C HIS A 166 6.04 -23.15 -3.38
N GLY A 167 5.28 -22.27 -4.04
CA GLY A 167 4.16 -22.62 -4.90
C GLY A 167 2.80 -22.41 -4.25
N PRO A 168 1.74 -22.37 -5.08
CA PRO A 168 0.38 -22.02 -4.67
C PRO A 168 -0.20 -23.01 -3.67
N ILE A 169 -0.87 -22.51 -2.63
CA ILE A 169 -1.70 -23.32 -1.72
C ILE A 169 -3.16 -23.32 -2.18
N ASP A 170 -3.89 -24.38 -1.84
CA ASP A 170 -5.29 -24.51 -2.23
C ASP A 170 -6.16 -23.48 -1.49
N ALA A 171 -7.31 -23.12 -2.07
CA ALA A 171 -8.22 -22.14 -1.47
C ALA A 171 -8.63 -22.49 -0.03
N SER A 172 -8.82 -23.78 0.27
CA SER A 172 -9.14 -24.23 1.63
C SER A 172 -8.00 -24.00 2.62
N GLU A 173 -6.75 -24.12 2.19
CA GLU A 173 -5.57 -23.85 3.01
C GLU A 173 -5.37 -22.34 3.17
N PHE A 174 -5.53 -21.57 2.09
CA PHE A 174 -5.43 -20.11 2.14
C PHE A 174 -6.47 -19.51 3.07
N HIS A 175 -7.73 -19.95 2.97
CA HIS A 175 -8.83 -19.48 3.80
C HIS A 175 -8.92 -20.18 5.16
N ASP A 176 -7.97 -21.04 5.50
CA ASP A 176 -7.87 -21.59 6.84
C ASP A 176 -7.72 -20.46 7.86
N TYR A 177 -8.39 -20.63 9.00
CA TYR A 177 -8.47 -19.60 10.04
C TYR A 177 -7.09 -19.22 10.59
N ASP A 178 -6.20 -20.20 10.76
CA ASP A 178 -4.88 -19.96 11.32
C ASP A 178 -3.95 -19.28 10.30
N ILE A 179 -4.08 -19.61 9.01
CA ILE A 179 -3.37 -18.91 7.93
C ILE A 179 -3.82 -17.45 7.82
N GLN A 180 -5.13 -17.19 7.89
CA GLN A 180 -5.64 -15.82 7.89
C GLN A 180 -5.17 -15.01 9.11
N LYS A 181 -5.10 -15.64 10.30
CA LYS A 181 -4.50 -14.98 11.48
C LYS A 181 -3.02 -14.64 11.28
N LEU A 182 -2.21 -15.55 10.74
CA LEU A 182 -0.81 -15.26 10.43
C LEU A 182 -0.67 -14.09 9.46
N ARG A 183 -1.51 -14.03 8.41
CA ARG A 183 -1.56 -12.89 7.49
C ARG A 183 -1.91 -11.59 8.20
N HIS A 184 -2.87 -11.61 9.13
CA HIS A 184 -3.25 -10.44 9.91
C HIS A 184 -2.13 -9.98 10.85
N TYR A 185 -1.43 -10.89 11.52
CA TYR A 185 -0.30 -10.54 12.36
C TYR A 185 0.84 -9.93 11.53
N ALA A 186 1.19 -10.53 10.38
CA ALA A 186 2.22 -9.98 9.49
C ALA A 186 1.84 -8.59 8.95
N ASN A 187 0.56 -8.39 8.59
CA ASN A 187 0.02 -7.09 8.20
C ASN A 187 0.20 -6.06 9.33
N ASN A 188 -0.25 -6.37 10.55
CA ASN A 188 -0.12 -5.47 11.69
C ASN A 188 1.35 -5.12 11.99
N VAL A 189 2.25 -6.11 11.95
CA VAL A 189 3.69 -5.89 12.16
C VAL A 189 4.24 -4.88 11.14
N VAL A 190 3.97 -5.06 9.85
CA VAL A 190 4.48 -4.15 8.81
C VAL A 190 3.82 -2.77 8.91
N CYS A 191 2.49 -2.72 8.99
CA CYS A 191 1.75 -1.45 9.00
C CYS A 191 2.03 -0.62 10.26
N TRP A 192 2.10 -1.22 11.45
CA TRP A 192 2.36 -0.46 12.67
C TRP A 192 3.84 -0.13 12.85
N SER A 193 4.76 -0.93 12.30
CA SER A 193 6.16 -0.52 12.18
C SER A 193 6.29 0.68 11.24
N ASN A 194 5.51 0.70 10.15
CA ASN A 194 5.42 1.88 9.30
C ASN A 194 4.97 3.10 10.07
N ASP A 195 3.90 3.01 10.86
CA ASP A 195 3.45 4.14 11.70
C ASP A 195 4.57 4.70 12.60
N VAL A 196 5.50 3.87 13.08
CA VAL A 196 6.67 4.38 13.83
C VAL A 196 7.70 5.05 12.90
N HIS A 197 8.06 4.40 11.80
CA HIS A 197 9.14 4.87 10.91
C HIS A 197 8.75 6.08 10.05
N SER A 198 7.49 6.16 9.63
CA SER A 198 6.97 7.25 8.81
C SER A 198 6.56 8.47 9.63
N LEU A 199 6.43 8.35 10.96
CA LEU A 199 5.97 9.40 11.86
C LEU A 199 6.66 10.74 11.61
N ILE A 200 7.99 10.71 11.38
CA ILE A 200 8.77 11.94 11.19
C ILE A 200 8.40 12.67 9.90
N VAL A 201 8.01 11.94 8.84
CA VAL A 201 7.54 12.55 7.59
C VAL A 201 6.08 12.95 7.74
N GLU A 202 5.25 12.05 8.27
CA GLU A 202 3.80 12.25 8.45
C GLU A 202 3.47 13.44 9.36
N ALA A 203 4.30 13.72 10.37
CA ALA A 203 4.12 14.87 11.25
C ALA A 203 4.25 16.24 10.52
N TYR A 204 4.86 16.26 9.33
CA TYR A 204 4.97 17.47 8.49
C TYR A 204 3.96 17.46 7.34
N GLN A 205 3.18 16.40 7.17
CA GLN A 205 2.15 16.33 6.13
C GLN A 205 0.94 17.20 6.53
N PRO A 206 0.48 18.11 5.67
CA PRO A 206 -0.69 18.94 5.95
C PRO A 206 -1.96 18.10 6.20
N GLY A 207 -2.60 18.28 7.35
CA GLY A 207 -3.87 17.63 7.67
C GLY A 207 -3.77 16.13 7.97
N GLN A 208 -2.57 15.59 8.22
CA GLN A 208 -2.38 14.20 8.55
C GLN A 208 -2.35 13.96 10.07
N PHE A 209 -3.31 13.18 10.55
CA PHE A 209 -3.44 12.78 11.96
C PHE A 209 -3.64 11.27 12.12
N ARG A 210 -3.30 10.49 11.09
CA ARG A 210 -3.69 9.09 10.93
C ARG A 210 -2.49 8.17 11.06
N ASN A 211 -1.90 8.26 12.23
CA ASN A 211 -0.76 7.47 12.64
C ASN A 211 -1.06 6.97 14.04
N MET A 212 -0.81 5.69 14.33
CA MET A 212 -1.13 5.13 15.64
C MET A 212 -0.45 5.90 16.78
N VAL A 213 0.76 6.42 16.57
CA VAL A 213 1.49 7.24 17.54
C VAL A 213 0.79 8.59 17.73
N THR A 214 0.46 9.29 16.65
CA THR A 214 -0.22 10.61 16.72
C THR A 214 -1.61 10.50 17.35
N ILE A 215 -2.36 9.44 17.02
CA ILE A 215 -3.67 9.17 17.61
C ILE A 215 -3.54 8.93 19.11
N ARG A 216 -2.55 8.13 19.53
CA ARG A 216 -2.30 7.86 20.94
C ARG A 216 -1.88 9.12 21.70
N ALA A 217 -1.06 9.98 21.08
CA ALA A 217 -0.71 11.26 21.68
C ALA A 217 -1.92 12.18 21.85
N ALA A 218 -2.85 12.18 20.89
CA ALA A 218 -4.10 12.92 20.97
C ALA A 218 -5.04 12.43 22.10
N GLU A 219 -4.88 11.20 22.58
CA GLU A 219 -5.57 10.68 23.77
C GLU A 219 -4.98 11.18 25.10
N GLY A 220 -3.95 12.05 25.08
CA GLY A 220 -3.36 12.69 26.24
C GLY A 220 -2.04 12.09 26.72
N PHE A 221 -1.43 11.18 25.95
CA PHE A 221 -0.11 10.63 26.23
C PHE A 221 1.01 11.48 25.60
N THR A 222 2.22 11.38 26.14
CA THR A 222 3.39 11.98 25.49
C THR A 222 3.73 11.25 24.19
N LEU A 223 4.53 11.90 23.33
CA LEU A 223 4.98 11.29 22.08
C LEU A 223 5.79 10.01 22.33
N GLN A 224 6.68 10.02 23.33
CA GLN A 224 7.48 8.85 23.69
C GLN A 224 6.62 7.70 24.20
N GLU A 225 5.69 7.94 25.13
CA GLU A 225 4.76 6.90 25.61
C GLU A 225 3.91 6.33 24.47
N SER A 226 3.56 7.17 23.50
CA SER A 226 2.81 6.75 22.31
C SER A 226 3.65 5.87 21.38
N MET A 227 4.92 6.20 21.16
CA MET A 227 5.85 5.37 20.41
C MET A 227 6.09 4.02 21.10
N ASP A 228 6.36 4.04 22.41
CA ASP A 228 6.58 2.84 23.21
C ASP A 228 5.34 1.92 23.17
N TYR A 229 4.14 2.50 23.20
CA TYR A 229 2.89 1.77 23.05
C TYR A 229 2.76 1.07 21.69
N VAL A 230 3.08 1.76 20.59
CA VAL A 230 3.01 1.17 19.24
C VAL A 230 4.09 0.09 19.07
N ALA A 231 5.31 0.33 19.55
CA ALA A 231 6.37 -0.67 19.55
C ALA A 231 5.98 -1.94 20.31
N ALA A 232 5.41 -1.81 21.52
CA ALA A 232 4.89 -2.95 22.29
C ALA A 232 3.75 -3.69 21.57
N CYS A 233 2.91 -2.98 20.80
CA CYS A 233 1.90 -3.62 19.96
C CYS A 233 2.53 -4.45 18.84
N VAL A 234 3.55 -3.93 18.16
CA VAL A 234 4.30 -4.67 17.12
C VAL A 234 4.97 -5.92 17.70
N GLU A 235 5.66 -5.80 18.83
CA GLU A 235 6.30 -6.93 19.52
C GLU A 235 5.29 -8.03 19.88
N ALA A 236 4.10 -7.65 20.35
CA ALA A 236 3.05 -8.61 20.67
C ALA A 236 2.53 -9.36 19.43
N GLU A 237 2.42 -8.68 18.27
CA GLU A 237 2.01 -9.33 17.01
C GLU A 237 3.08 -10.28 16.48
N ILE A 238 4.37 -9.92 16.60
CA ILE A 238 5.48 -10.82 16.27
C ILE A 238 5.43 -12.06 17.15
N ALA A 239 5.26 -11.91 18.47
CA ALA A 239 5.18 -13.03 19.39
C ALA A 239 4.01 -13.99 19.04
N ARG A 240 2.83 -13.43 18.75
CA ARG A 240 1.65 -14.21 18.32
C ARG A 240 1.87 -14.93 16.99
N PHE A 241 2.54 -14.28 16.04
CA PHE A 241 2.93 -14.91 14.77
C PHE A 241 3.86 -16.09 15.00
N VAL A 242 4.90 -15.91 15.82
CA VAL A 242 5.88 -16.97 16.13
C VAL A 242 5.22 -18.14 16.85
N GLU A 243 4.38 -17.88 17.84
CA GLU A 243 3.65 -18.93 18.57
C GLU A 243 2.75 -19.74 17.62
N LEU A 244 1.94 -19.06 16.80
CA LEU A 244 1.01 -19.72 15.90
C LEU A 244 1.74 -20.47 14.77
N SER A 245 2.78 -19.88 14.19
CA SER A 245 3.59 -20.56 13.16
C SER A 245 4.26 -21.83 13.70
N ASN A 246 4.80 -21.79 14.92
CA ASN A 246 5.37 -22.97 15.57
C ASN A 246 4.34 -24.08 15.85
N ALA A 247 3.07 -23.73 16.04
CA ALA A 247 1.99 -24.70 16.20
C ALA A 247 1.58 -25.36 14.86
N ILE A 248 1.62 -24.62 13.74
CA ILE A 248 1.21 -25.10 12.42
C ILE A 248 2.32 -25.90 11.72
N LEU A 249 3.56 -25.40 11.77
CA LEU A 249 4.69 -25.93 10.99
C LEU A 249 4.94 -27.45 11.14
N PRO A 250 4.81 -28.07 12.34
CA PRO A 250 5.00 -29.53 12.49
C PRO A 250 4.04 -30.40 11.67
N HIS A 251 2.91 -29.84 11.25
CA HIS A 251 1.86 -30.54 10.51
C HIS A 251 1.63 -29.96 9.10
N ALA A 252 2.34 -28.89 8.74
CA ALA A 252 2.22 -28.22 7.45
C ALA A 252 2.88 -29.04 6.33
N ASN A 253 2.25 -29.05 5.15
CA ASN A 253 2.95 -29.46 3.94
C ASN A 253 3.95 -28.36 3.50
N THR A 254 4.79 -28.68 2.51
CA THR A 254 5.84 -27.75 2.03
C THR A 254 5.30 -26.41 1.54
N ARG A 255 4.11 -26.38 0.93
CA ARG A 255 3.54 -25.15 0.36
C ARG A 255 2.98 -24.25 1.45
N VAL A 256 2.28 -24.81 2.43
CA VAL A 256 1.83 -24.08 3.63
C VAL A 256 3.02 -23.56 4.42
N ALA A 257 4.05 -24.37 4.64
CA ALA A 257 5.28 -23.90 5.27
C ALA A 257 5.94 -22.75 4.48
N GLY A 258 5.91 -22.82 3.15
CA GLY A 258 6.41 -21.75 2.28
C GLY A 258 5.58 -20.48 2.32
N MET A 259 4.26 -20.57 2.44
CA MET A 259 3.39 -19.41 2.67
C MET A 259 3.77 -18.71 3.99
N ILE A 260 3.99 -19.47 5.06
CA ILE A 260 4.41 -18.92 6.36
C ILE A 260 5.79 -18.26 6.24
N ALA A 261 6.74 -18.87 5.53
CA ALA A 261 8.05 -18.29 5.27
C ALA A 261 7.93 -16.96 4.49
N GLY A 262 7.10 -16.89 3.45
CA GLY A 262 6.86 -15.66 2.70
C GLY A 262 6.27 -14.51 3.55
N LEU A 263 5.43 -14.84 4.54
CA LEU A 263 4.96 -13.85 5.51
C LEU A 263 6.08 -13.36 6.44
N GLN A 264 7.02 -14.24 6.82
CA GLN A 264 8.22 -13.86 7.58
C GLN A 264 9.14 -12.96 6.74
N ASP A 265 9.35 -13.31 5.47
CA ASP A 265 10.12 -12.50 4.52
C ASP A 265 9.49 -11.13 4.30
N SER A 266 8.16 -11.03 4.27
CA SER A 266 7.45 -9.74 4.20
C SER A 266 7.77 -8.86 5.41
N MET A 267 7.68 -9.41 6.62
CA MET A 267 7.95 -8.67 7.85
C MET A 267 9.41 -8.25 7.91
N ARG A 268 10.35 -9.17 7.67
CA ARG A 268 11.78 -8.88 7.74
C ARG A 268 12.23 -7.96 6.60
N GLY A 269 11.76 -8.20 5.39
CA GLY A 269 12.12 -7.43 4.20
C GLY A 269 11.69 -5.98 4.30
N TYR A 270 10.54 -5.71 4.91
CA TYR A 270 10.15 -4.34 5.25
C TYR A 270 11.13 -3.67 6.22
N GLN A 271 11.49 -4.33 7.31
CA GLN A 271 12.42 -3.78 8.31
C GLN A 271 13.79 -3.47 7.71
N ASP A 272 14.35 -4.43 6.96
CA ASP A 272 15.64 -4.25 6.28
C ASP A 272 15.61 -3.10 5.28
N TRP A 273 14.52 -2.96 4.52
CA TRP A 273 14.38 -1.86 3.57
C TRP A 273 14.38 -0.50 4.26
N VAL A 274 13.71 -0.38 5.41
CA VAL A 274 13.74 0.85 6.21
C VAL A 274 15.14 1.12 6.77
N GLU A 275 15.81 0.11 7.30
CA GLU A 275 17.11 0.27 7.96
C GLU A 275 18.26 0.54 6.98
N GLN A 276 18.24 -0.08 5.80
CA GLN A 276 19.43 -0.19 4.94
C GLN A 276 19.29 0.50 3.59
N ASP A 277 18.07 0.60 3.04
CA ASP A 277 17.90 0.86 1.62
C ASP A 277 17.19 2.19 1.34
N THR A 278 16.12 2.52 2.06
CA THR A 278 15.23 3.62 1.70
C THR A 278 15.66 4.97 2.25
N LEU A 279 15.51 6.00 1.43
CA LEU A 279 15.58 7.40 1.88
C LEU A 279 14.19 8.02 2.02
N ARG A 280 13.12 7.22 1.89
CA ARG A 280 11.72 7.70 1.98
C ARG A 280 11.39 8.33 3.33
N TYR A 281 12.01 7.87 4.40
CA TYR A 281 11.80 8.37 5.76
C TYR A 281 12.96 9.24 6.26
N ALA A 282 13.93 9.55 5.39
CA ALA A 282 15.13 10.26 5.78
C ALA A 282 14.83 11.75 6.07
N PRO A 283 15.27 12.29 7.21
CA PRO A 283 14.98 13.67 7.61
C PRO A 283 15.37 14.72 6.58
N GLU A 284 16.45 14.48 5.83
CA GLU A 284 17.00 15.42 4.85
C GLU A 284 16.02 15.77 3.72
N PHE A 285 15.03 14.90 3.43
CA PHE A 285 14.09 15.09 2.32
C PHE A 285 12.68 15.49 2.76
N ILE A 286 12.39 15.58 4.07
CA ILE A 286 11.03 15.84 4.60
C ILE A 286 10.40 17.08 3.98
N MET A 287 11.11 18.20 3.92
CA MET A 287 10.55 19.46 3.40
C MET A 287 10.11 19.36 1.93
N ASN A 288 10.73 18.46 1.17
CA ASN A 288 10.40 18.22 -0.23
C ASN A 288 9.41 17.07 -0.39
N ASP A 289 9.37 16.10 0.51
CA ASP A 289 8.64 14.84 0.33
C ASP A 289 7.39 14.75 1.22
N ALA A 290 7.15 15.69 2.14
CA ALA A 290 5.97 15.65 3.03
C ALA A 290 4.69 16.26 2.41
N ASP A 291 4.77 16.92 1.26
CA ASP A 291 3.60 17.57 0.66
C ASP A 291 3.60 17.43 -0.88
N ASP A 292 2.63 16.65 -1.36
CA ASP A 292 2.43 16.38 -2.79
C ASP A 292 1.26 17.20 -3.39
N ARG A 293 0.75 18.21 -2.66
CA ARG A 293 -0.34 19.08 -3.15
C ARG A 293 0.03 19.74 -4.48
N GLY A 294 -0.89 19.65 -5.44
CA GLY A 294 -0.79 20.33 -6.74
C GLY A 294 0.23 19.74 -7.72
N ARG A 295 0.90 18.62 -7.39
CA ARG A 295 1.90 18.00 -8.28
C ARG A 295 1.33 17.38 -9.55
N ILE A 296 0.07 16.95 -9.49
CA ILE A 296 -0.67 16.60 -10.71
C ILE A 296 -1.30 17.89 -11.25
N VAL A 297 -0.57 18.60 -12.12
CA VAL A 297 -1.15 19.68 -12.93
C VAL A 297 -1.96 19.02 -14.05
N LEU A 298 -3.25 18.85 -13.81
CA LEU A 298 -4.17 18.34 -14.83
C LEU A 298 -4.18 19.30 -16.03
N PRO A 299 -4.34 18.79 -17.27
CA PRO A 299 -4.58 19.65 -18.41
C PRO A 299 -5.77 20.56 -18.10
N SER A 300 -5.51 21.87 -18.05
CA SER A 300 -6.57 22.85 -17.85
C SER A 300 -7.64 22.58 -18.89
N ARG A 301 -8.86 22.25 -18.46
CA ARG A 301 -10.03 22.31 -19.34
C ARG A 301 -10.21 23.79 -19.71
N THR A 302 -9.46 24.25 -20.70
CA THR A 302 -9.79 25.47 -21.42
C THR A 302 -11.06 25.13 -22.18
N ARG A 303 -12.22 25.31 -21.54
CA ARG A 303 -13.44 25.58 -22.28
C ARG A 303 -13.14 26.89 -23.00
N GLU A 304 -12.73 26.78 -24.25
CA GLU A 304 -12.89 27.86 -25.20
C GLU A 304 -14.35 28.27 -25.14
N ILE A 305 -14.62 29.36 -24.42
CA ILE A 305 -15.79 30.18 -24.64
C ILE A 305 -15.54 30.81 -26.01
N VAL A 306 -15.83 30.08 -27.08
CA VAL A 306 -16.12 30.73 -28.35
C VAL A 306 -17.53 31.27 -28.21
N GLY A 307 -17.59 32.50 -27.69
CA GLY A 307 -18.71 33.36 -27.99
C GLY A 307 -18.66 33.67 -29.47
N GLU A 308 -19.61 33.15 -30.23
CA GLU A 308 -20.08 33.84 -31.42
C GLU A 308 -21.51 34.29 -31.17
N SER A 309 -21.63 35.59 -30.87
CA SER A 309 -22.86 36.33 -31.01
C SER A 309 -22.78 37.13 -32.30
N LYS A 310 -23.85 37.02 -33.11
CA LYS A 310 -24.33 37.92 -34.18
C LYS A 310 -23.67 37.81 -35.57
N SER A 311 -24.43 37.21 -36.49
CA SER A 311 -25.27 37.96 -37.44
C SER A 311 -26.50 37.15 -37.81
#